data_AF-Q9TT27-F1
#
_entry.id   AF-Q9TT27-F1
#
_cell.length_a   1.000
_cell.length_b   1.000
_cell.length_c   1.000
_cell.angle_alpha   90.00
_cell.angle_beta   90.00
_cell.angle_gamma   90.00
#
_symmetry.space_group_name_H-M   'P 1'
#
loop_
_entity.id
_entity.type
_entity.pdbx_description
1 polymer ?
#
loop_
_entity_poly.entity_id
_entity_poly.type
_entity_poly.pdbx_seq_one_letter_code
_entity_poly.pdbx_strand_id
1 'polypeptide(L)'
;SQFVNATFIRDMLMRLVLTVRSNLIPSPPTYNTAHDYISWESFSNVSYYTRILPSVPQDCPTPMGTKGKKQLPDAELLSRRFLLRRKFIPDPQGANLMFAFFAQHFTHQFFKTSGKMGPGFTKALGHGVDLGHIYGDNLERQYHLRLFKDGKLKYQVLNGEMYPPSVEEAPVLMHYPRGVPPRSQMAMGQEVFGLLPGLMLYAT
;
A
#
# COMPACT_ATOMS: atom_id res chain seq x y z
N SER A 1 30.08 -2.75 -17.90
CA SER A 1 28.71 -3.19 -17.55
C SER A 1 27.88 -3.59 -18.78
N GLN A 2 28.06 -2.96 -19.96
CA GLN A 2 27.31 -3.29 -21.18
C GLN A 2 27.43 -4.75 -21.62
N PHE A 3 28.60 -5.39 -21.51
CA PHE A 3 28.78 -6.81 -21.87
C PHE A 3 27.84 -7.74 -21.10
N VAL A 4 27.73 -7.56 -19.78
CA VAL A 4 26.82 -8.38 -18.95
C VAL A 4 25.37 -8.11 -19.34
N ASN A 5 24.99 -6.84 -19.53
CA ASN A 5 23.61 -6.46 -19.86
C ASN A 5 23.15 -6.88 -21.27
N ALA A 6 24.09 -7.07 -22.21
CA ALA A 6 23.83 -7.45 -23.60
C ALA A 6 23.94 -8.97 -23.84
N THR A 7 24.15 -9.77 -22.81
CA THR A 7 24.32 -11.23 -22.90
C THR A 7 23.35 -11.96 -21.97
N PHE A 8 23.26 -13.28 -22.13
CA PHE A 8 22.46 -14.16 -21.25
C PHE A 8 22.86 -14.08 -19.77
N ILE A 9 24.05 -13.55 -19.47
CA ILE A 9 24.55 -13.36 -18.11
C ILE A 9 23.60 -12.45 -17.32
N ARG A 10 22.99 -11.43 -17.96
CA ARG A 10 21.95 -10.60 -17.35
C ARG A 10 20.81 -11.46 -16.80
N ASP A 11 20.28 -12.35 -17.62
CA ASP A 11 19.12 -13.17 -17.25
C ASP A 11 19.49 -14.23 -16.21
N MET A 12 20.71 -14.78 -16.30
CA MET A 12 21.26 -15.67 -15.28
C MET A 12 21.35 -14.94 -13.92
N LEU A 13 21.90 -13.73 -13.89
CA LEU A 13 22.00 -12.93 -12.67
C LEU A 13 20.63 -12.51 -12.15
N MET A 14 19.71 -12.10 -13.03
CA MET A 14 18.35 -11.74 -12.60
C MET A 14 17.59 -12.93 -12.04
N ARG A 15 17.73 -14.12 -12.63
CA ARG A 15 17.17 -15.35 -12.06
C ARG A 15 17.74 -15.64 -10.68
N LEU A 16 19.06 -15.51 -10.51
CA LEU A 16 19.72 -15.69 -9.22
C LEU A 16 19.20 -14.68 -8.17
N VAL A 17 19.08 -13.40 -8.55
CA VAL A 17 18.51 -12.37 -7.66
C VAL A 17 17.09 -12.73 -7.26
N LEU A 18 16.24 -13.15 -8.20
CA LEU A 18 14.86 -13.52 -7.91
C LEU A 18 14.79 -14.70 -6.94
N THR A 19 15.51 -15.80 -7.19
CA THR A 19 15.46 -16.99 -6.34
C THR A 19 16.05 -16.76 -4.96
N VAL A 20 17.21 -16.09 -4.87
CA VAL A 20 17.85 -15.79 -3.57
C VAL A 20 16.98 -14.88 -2.73
N ARG A 21 16.29 -13.90 -3.33
CA ARG A 21 15.42 -12.99 -2.58
C ARG A 21 14.09 -13.63 -2.20
N SER A 22 13.47 -14.43 -3.08
CA SER A 22 12.17 -15.06 -2.81
C SER A 22 12.27 -16.09 -1.69
N ASN A 23 13.38 -16.82 -1.57
CA ASN A 23 13.57 -17.87 -0.57
C ASN A 23 13.59 -17.34 0.88
N LEU A 24 13.71 -16.02 1.08
CA LEU A 24 13.65 -15.40 2.40
C LEU A 24 12.22 -15.17 2.90
N ILE A 25 11.22 -15.28 2.02
CA ILE A 25 9.81 -15.03 2.34
C ILE A 25 9.08 -16.37 2.44
N PRO A 26 8.50 -16.71 3.60
CA PRO A 26 7.76 -17.97 3.75
C PRO A 26 6.51 -17.96 2.88
N SER A 27 6.34 -19.03 2.10
CA SER A 27 5.15 -19.30 1.30
C SER A 27 4.83 -20.79 1.41
N PRO A 28 3.69 -21.20 2.01
CA PRO A 28 2.56 -20.36 2.47
C PRO A 28 2.88 -19.44 3.67
N PRO A 29 2.05 -18.40 3.93
CA PRO A 29 2.26 -17.47 5.05
C PRO A 29 2.17 -18.17 6.41
N THR A 30 2.89 -17.65 7.40
CA THR A 30 3.09 -18.31 8.71
C THR A 30 2.25 -17.70 9.83
N TYR A 31 2.61 -16.49 10.28
CA TYR A 31 2.07 -15.87 11.49
C TYR A 31 1.22 -14.65 11.15
N ASN A 32 0.39 -14.21 12.10
CA ASN A 32 -0.31 -12.93 12.03
C ASN A 32 -0.30 -12.24 13.40
N THR A 33 -1.10 -11.20 13.60
CA THR A 33 -1.14 -10.50 14.89
C THR A 33 -1.85 -11.28 16.00
N ALA A 34 -2.61 -12.32 15.67
CA ALA A 34 -3.35 -13.14 16.62
C ALA A 34 -2.65 -14.47 16.94
N HIS A 35 -1.87 -15.01 16.00
CA HIS A 35 -1.22 -16.31 16.13
C HIS A 35 0.27 -16.20 15.81
N ASP A 36 1.10 -16.51 16.80
CA ASP A 36 2.55 -16.63 16.70
C ASP A 36 3.02 -18.07 16.36
N TYR A 37 2.09 -18.89 15.85
CA TYR A 37 2.29 -20.25 15.38
C TYR A 37 1.46 -20.50 14.11
N ILE A 38 1.82 -21.52 13.33
CA ILE A 38 1.08 -21.89 12.12
C ILE A 38 -0.32 -22.37 12.52
N SER A 39 -1.35 -21.77 11.93
CA SER A 39 -2.74 -22.17 12.16
C SER A 39 -3.53 -22.09 10.86
N TRP A 40 -4.63 -22.84 10.78
CA TRP A 40 -5.53 -22.78 9.63
C TRP A 40 -6.17 -21.39 9.46
N GLU A 41 -6.44 -20.71 10.57
CA GLU A 41 -6.97 -19.34 10.57
C GLU A 41 -5.94 -18.35 9.99
N SER A 42 -4.66 -18.46 10.38
CA SER A 42 -3.57 -17.65 9.83
C SER A 42 -3.36 -17.83 8.33
N PHE A 43 -3.65 -19.04 7.83
CA PHE A 43 -3.57 -19.36 6.40
C PHE A 43 -4.79 -18.89 5.62
N SER A 44 -5.99 -19.12 6.14
CA SER A 44 -7.24 -18.93 5.39
C SER A 44 -7.84 -17.52 5.51
N ASN A 45 -7.66 -16.83 6.64
CA ASN A 45 -8.19 -15.49 6.84
C ASN A 45 -7.27 -14.41 6.28
N VAL A 46 -7.48 -14.08 5.00
CA VAL A 46 -6.73 -13.05 4.27
C VAL A 46 -7.05 -11.62 4.72
N SER A 47 -7.90 -11.40 5.72
CA SER A 47 -8.02 -10.05 6.31
C SER A 47 -6.81 -9.67 7.14
N TYR A 48 -5.97 -10.64 7.54
CA TYR A 48 -4.74 -10.39 8.29
C TYR A 48 -3.55 -10.05 7.38
N TYR A 49 -2.70 -9.15 7.85
CA TYR A 49 -1.31 -9.12 7.41
C TYR A 49 -0.54 -10.29 8.01
N THR A 50 0.33 -10.91 7.19
CA THR A 50 1.26 -11.93 7.67
C THR A 50 2.48 -11.30 8.35
N ARG A 51 3.19 -12.08 9.18
CA ARG A 51 4.43 -11.69 9.85
C ARG A 51 5.47 -12.80 9.69
N ILE A 52 6.71 -12.42 9.38
CA ILE A 52 7.82 -13.36 9.23
C ILE A 52 8.31 -13.85 10.59
N LEU A 53 8.35 -12.95 11.59
CA LEU A 53 8.73 -13.26 12.96
C LEU A 53 7.51 -13.17 13.88
N PRO A 54 7.40 -14.04 14.91
CA PRO A 54 6.35 -13.96 15.91
C PRO A 54 6.46 -12.66 16.74
N SER A 55 5.43 -12.34 17.52
CA SER A 55 5.44 -11.25 18.49
C SER A 55 6.48 -11.51 19.59
N VAL A 56 6.87 -10.44 20.27
CA VAL A 56 7.57 -10.60 21.55
C VAL A 56 6.56 -11.22 22.51
N PRO A 57 6.85 -12.38 23.13
CA PRO A 57 5.91 -13.00 24.07
C PRO A 57 5.50 -12.04 25.18
N GLN A 58 4.21 -12.03 25.52
CA GLN A 58 3.62 -11.07 26.46
C GLN A 58 4.16 -11.20 27.89
N ASP A 59 4.71 -12.36 28.23
CA ASP A 59 5.33 -12.70 29.51
C ASP A 59 6.84 -12.35 29.58
N CYS A 60 7.38 -11.67 28.57
CA CYS A 60 8.78 -11.23 28.58
C CYS A 60 9.05 -10.14 29.64
N PRO A 61 10.27 -10.12 30.24
CA PRO A 61 10.62 -9.15 31.28
C PRO A 61 10.80 -7.71 30.78
N THR A 62 10.98 -7.52 29.46
CA THR A 62 11.05 -6.20 28.81
C THR A 62 10.18 -6.20 27.54
N PRO A 63 9.75 -5.03 27.05
CA PRO A 63 8.94 -4.93 25.82
C PRO A 63 9.60 -5.51 24.55
N MET A 64 10.91 -5.76 24.58
CA MET A 64 11.69 -6.30 23.46
C MET A 64 12.31 -7.68 23.78
N GLY A 65 11.75 -8.41 24.74
CA GLY A 65 12.25 -9.71 25.20
C GLY A 65 13.02 -9.57 26.50
N THR A 66 14.33 -9.83 26.49
CA THR A 66 15.17 -9.87 27.71
C THR A 66 16.17 -8.72 27.82
N LYS A 67 16.24 -7.84 26.83
CA LYS A 67 17.23 -6.74 26.76
C LYS A 67 16.52 -5.39 26.68
N GLY A 68 17.19 -4.38 27.25
CA GLY A 68 16.72 -3.01 27.26
C GLY A 68 16.05 -2.62 28.58
N LYS A 69 15.39 -1.47 28.58
CA LYS A 69 14.68 -0.94 29.75
C LYS A 69 13.27 -1.53 29.82
N LYS A 70 12.65 -1.45 31.01
CA LYS A 70 11.26 -1.89 31.23
C LYS A 70 10.23 -1.12 30.42
N GLN A 71 10.55 0.10 30.00
CA GLN A 71 9.69 0.94 29.18
C GLN A 71 10.45 1.36 27.93
N LEU A 72 9.78 1.30 26.78
CA LEU A 72 10.31 1.85 25.53
C LEU A 72 10.42 3.38 25.65
N PRO A 73 11.36 4.00 24.92
CA PRO A 73 11.41 5.46 24.84
C PRO A 73 10.11 6.01 24.26
N ASP A 74 9.74 7.22 24.69
CA ASP A 74 8.57 7.92 24.17
C ASP A 74 8.67 8.14 22.65
N ALA A 75 7.62 7.78 21.92
CA ALA A 75 7.60 7.81 20.46
C ALA A 75 7.68 9.24 19.91
N GLU A 76 7.06 10.21 20.59
CA GLU A 76 7.11 11.61 20.20
C GLU A 76 8.53 12.18 20.40
N LEU A 77 9.16 11.87 21.53
CA LEU A 77 10.54 12.26 21.82
C LEU A 77 11.50 11.71 20.77
N LEU A 78 11.40 10.42 20.42
CA LEU A 78 12.23 9.83 19.36
C LEU A 78 12.00 10.52 18.02
N SER A 79 10.74 10.77 17.65
CA SER A 79 10.38 11.43 16.40
C SER A 79 10.95 12.85 16.33
N ARG A 80 10.77 13.66 17.38
CA ARG A 80 11.28 15.04 17.46
C ARG A 80 12.80 15.09 17.49
N ARG A 81 13.45 14.13 18.16
CA ARG A 81 14.90 14.15 18.35
C ARG A 81 15.66 13.64 17.12
N PHE A 82 15.16 12.60 16.46
CA PHE A 82 15.92 11.86 15.45
C PHE A 82 15.30 11.87 14.05
N LEU A 83 13.97 12.06 13.90
CA LEU A 83 13.30 11.95 12.60
C LEU A 83 12.82 13.30 12.04
N LEU A 84 12.62 14.29 12.89
CA LEU A 84 12.16 15.62 12.48
C LEU A 84 13.23 16.29 11.59
N ARG A 85 12.86 16.52 10.32
CA ARG A 85 13.70 17.21 9.34
C ARG A 85 14.00 18.63 9.80
N ARG A 86 15.29 18.95 9.99
CA ARG A 86 15.77 20.32 10.32
C ARG A 86 16.15 21.12 9.08
N LYS A 87 16.78 20.44 8.13
CA LYS A 87 17.12 20.94 6.80
C LYS A 87 16.74 19.86 5.80
N PHE A 88 16.31 20.27 4.61
CA PHE A 88 16.07 19.31 3.54
C PHE A 88 17.40 18.66 3.13
N ILE A 89 17.41 17.33 3.10
CA ILE A 89 18.52 16.52 2.61
C ILE A 89 17.98 15.86 1.33
N PRO A 90 18.39 16.30 0.14
CA PRO A 90 17.98 15.67 -1.11
C PRO A 90 18.52 14.24 -1.18
N ASP A 91 17.82 13.37 -1.88
CA ASP A 91 18.33 12.03 -2.17
C ASP A 91 19.57 12.13 -3.07
N PRO A 92 20.74 11.59 -2.66
CA PRO A 92 21.96 11.63 -3.47
C PRO A 92 21.85 10.82 -4.77
N GLN A 93 20.88 9.92 -4.90
CA GLN A 93 20.62 9.16 -6.14
C GLN A 93 19.76 9.94 -7.16
N GLY A 94 19.24 11.11 -6.78
CA GLY A 94 18.46 11.97 -7.67
C GLY A 94 16.99 11.57 -7.82
N ALA A 95 16.42 10.80 -6.89
CA ALA A 95 14.99 10.51 -6.90
C ALA A 95 14.16 11.81 -6.83
N ASN A 96 13.13 11.88 -7.66
CA ASN A 96 12.26 13.05 -7.80
C ASN A 96 10.85 12.76 -7.27
N LEU A 97 9.97 13.76 -7.36
CA LEU A 97 8.58 13.62 -6.88
C LEU A 97 7.74 12.67 -7.73
N MET A 98 8.07 12.46 -9.00
CA MET A 98 7.40 11.47 -9.85
C MET A 98 7.61 10.07 -9.24
N PHE A 99 8.85 9.75 -8.87
CA PHE A 99 9.15 8.51 -8.14
C PHE A 99 8.43 8.43 -6.78
N ALA A 100 8.42 9.51 -6.01
CA ALA A 100 7.76 9.53 -4.70
C ALA A 100 6.24 9.27 -4.80
N PHE A 101 5.56 9.92 -5.76
CA PHE A 101 4.13 9.72 -5.99
C PHE A 101 3.83 8.37 -6.63
N PHE A 102 4.70 7.85 -7.50
CA PHE A 102 4.59 6.47 -7.99
C PHE A 102 4.62 5.48 -6.83
N ALA A 103 5.62 5.59 -5.97
CA ALA A 103 5.77 4.72 -4.81
C ALA A 103 4.55 4.80 -3.91
N GLN A 104 4.02 5.99 -3.65
CA GLN A 104 2.81 6.16 -2.85
C GLN A 104 1.59 5.53 -3.53
N HIS A 105 1.30 5.88 -4.79
CA HIS A 105 0.17 5.35 -5.56
C HIS A 105 0.20 3.82 -5.64
N PHE A 106 1.35 3.26 -6.07
CA PHE A 106 1.56 1.83 -6.26
C PHE A 106 1.40 1.05 -4.95
N THR A 107 1.99 1.53 -3.85
CA THR A 107 1.98 0.78 -2.58
C THR A 107 0.62 0.80 -1.89
N HIS A 108 -0.19 1.83 -2.12
CA HIS A 108 -1.53 1.96 -1.51
C HIS A 108 -2.58 1.01 -2.12
N GLN A 109 -2.21 0.19 -3.11
CA GLN A 109 -3.05 -0.91 -3.57
C GLN A 109 -3.03 -2.11 -2.62
N PHE A 110 -1.91 -2.37 -1.94
CA PHE A 110 -1.75 -3.49 -1.00
C PHE A 110 -1.54 -3.05 0.46
N PHE A 111 -1.22 -1.78 0.71
CA PHE A 111 -1.24 -1.19 2.05
C PHE A 111 -2.54 -0.41 2.31
N LYS A 112 -3.55 -1.12 2.83
CA LYS A 112 -4.86 -0.56 3.19
C LYS A 112 -5.28 -1.04 4.59
N THR A 113 -4.58 -0.59 5.62
CA THR A 113 -4.87 -0.96 7.01
C THR A 113 -6.33 -0.68 7.37
N SER A 114 -7.03 -1.67 7.93
CA SER A 114 -8.43 -1.54 8.33
C SER A 114 -8.54 -0.74 9.62
N GLY A 115 -8.90 0.56 9.53
CA GLY A 115 -9.11 1.38 10.73
C GLY A 115 -10.20 0.87 11.67
N LYS A 116 -11.17 0.08 11.16
CA LYS A 116 -12.24 -0.52 11.97
C LYS A 116 -11.80 -1.75 12.75
N MET A 117 -10.92 -2.57 12.18
CA MET A 117 -10.42 -3.79 12.83
C MET A 117 -9.13 -3.54 13.62
N GLY A 118 -8.41 -2.46 13.32
CA GLY A 118 -7.18 -2.07 13.98
C GLY A 118 -5.91 -2.54 13.24
N PRO A 119 -4.74 -2.35 13.87
CA PRO A 119 -3.45 -2.78 13.32
C PRO A 119 -3.42 -4.29 13.05
N GLY A 120 -2.71 -4.69 11.99
CA GLY A 120 -2.58 -6.10 11.61
C GLY A 120 -3.66 -6.61 10.64
N PHE A 121 -4.65 -5.78 10.31
CA PHE A 121 -5.70 -6.11 9.35
C PHE A 121 -5.65 -5.24 8.09
N THR A 122 -6.02 -5.79 6.95
CA THR A 122 -6.06 -5.13 5.64
C THR A 122 -7.45 -5.16 5.02
N LYS A 123 -7.78 -4.13 4.24
CA LYS A 123 -8.90 -4.13 3.29
C LYS A 123 -8.51 -4.62 1.89
N ALA A 124 -7.21 -4.63 1.58
CA ALA A 124 -6.67 -5.06 0.29
C ALA A 124 -6.47 -6.58 0.28
N LEU A 125 -7.57 -7.32 0.09
CA LEU A 125 -7.59 -8.78 0.20
C LEU A 125 -6.83 -9.51 -0.94
N GLY A 126 -6.46 -8.80 -2.01
CA GLY A 126 -5.63 -9.34 -3.09
C GLY A 126 -4.16 -9.53 -2.70
N HIS A 127 -3.67 -8.91 -1.61
CA HIS A 127 -2.30 -9.06 -1.07
C HIS A 127 -1.17 -8.86 -2.09
N GLY A 128 -1.37 -8.01 -3.09
CA GLY A 128 -0.37 -7.82 -4.13
C GLY A 128 -0.75 -6.80 -5.17
N VAL A 129 -0.22 -7.00 -6.38
CA VAL A 129 -0.45 -6.12 -7.52
C VAL A 129 -1.71 -6.57 -8.25
N ASP A 130 -2.88 -6.25 -7.69
CA ASP A 130 -4.21 -6.54 -8.23
C ASP A 130 -4.86 -5.33 -8.91
N LEU A 131 -4.20 -4.16 -8.86
CA LEU A 131 -4.73 -2.88 -9.33
C LEU A 131 -6.03 -2.44 -8.63
N GLY A 132 -6.30 -2.91 -7.41
CA GLY A 132 -7.49 -2.52 -6.63
C GLY A 132 -7.55 -1.03 -6.29
N HIS A 133 -6.41 -0.34 -6.27
CA HIS A 133 -6.35 1.13 -6.20
C HIS A 133 -6.92 1.85 -7.44
N ILE A 134 -7.06 1.18 -8.58
CA ILE A 134 -7.71 1.68 -9.80
C ILE A 134 -9.14 1.14 -9.88
N TYR A 135 -9.30 -0.18 -9.72
CA TYR A 135 -10.57 -0.86 -9.97
C TYR A 135 -11.48 -1.02 -8.74
N GLY A 136 -10.98 -0.76 -7.54
CA GLY A 136 -11.66 -0.98 -6.27
C GLY A 136 -11.26 -2.28 -5.58
N ASP A 137 -11.34 -2.29 -4.25
CA ASP A 137 -11.03 -3.45 -3.40
C ASP A 137 -12.20 -4.44 -3.22
N ASN A 138 -13.33 -4.17 -3.88
CA ASN A 138 -14.52 -5.01 -3.87
C ASN A 138 -15.31 -4.84 -5.18
N LEU A 139 -16.12 -5.85 -5.50
CA LEU A 139 -16.85 -5.92 -6.77
C LEU A 139 -17.90 -4.82 -6.93
N GLU A 140 -18.56 -4.44 -5.84
CA GLU A 140 -19.56 -3.38 -5.85
C GLU A 140 -18.94 -2.05 -6.28
N ARG A 141 -17.81 -1.67 -5.68
CA ARG A 141 -17.04 -0.47 -6.07
C ARG A 141 -16.60 -0.56 -7.52
N GLN A 142 -16.08 -1.71 -7.94
CA GLN A 142 -15.66 -1.94 -9.32
C GLN A 142 -16.81 -1.71 -10.31
N TYR A 143 -18.02 -2.17 -10.00
CA TYR A 143 -19.18 -1.97 -10.85
C TYR A 143 -19.58 -0.49 -10.93
N HIS A 144 -19.56 0.24 -9.82
CA HIS A 144 -19.85 1.67 -9.83
C HIS A 144 -18.87 2.49 -10.68
N LEU A 145 -17.60 2.06 -10.76
CA LEU A 145 -16.54 2.69 -11.56
C LEU A 145 -16.57 2.30 -13.05
N ARG A 146 -17.22 1.20 -13.41
CA ARG A 146 -17.26 0.71 -14.80
C ARG A 146 -18.30 1.44 -15.64
N LEU A 147 -17.97 1.67 -16.90
CA LEU A 147 -18.90 2.21 -17.90
C LEU A 147 -19.86 1.13 -18.42
N PHE A 148 -19.50 -0.15 -18.27
CA PHE A 148 -20.20 -1.31 -18.84
C PHE A 148 -20.37 -1.25 -20.36
N LYS A 149 -19.48 -0.52 -21.02
CA LYS A 149 -19.39 -0.43 -22.48
C LYS A 149 -17.94 -0.56 -22.90
N ASP A 150 -17.67 -1.41 -23.89
CA ASP A 150 -16.34 -1.68 -24.45
C ASP A 150 -15.28 -2.11 -23.41
N GLY A 151 -15.70 -2.61 -22.24
CA GLY A 151 -14.78 -2.92 -21.14
C GLY A 151 -14.17 -1.71 -20.41
N LYS A 152 -14.66 -0.48 -20.67
CA LYS A 152 -14.09 0.77 -20.14
C LYS A 152 -14.53 1.10 -18.71
N LEU A 153 -13.76 1.95 -18.05
CA LEU A 153 -14.15 2.69 -16.85
C LEU A 153 -14.93 3.96 -17.23
N LYS A 154 -15.74 4.46 -16.30
CA LYS A 154 -16.33 5.80 -16.41
C LYS A 154 -15.23 6.86 -16.35
N TYR A 155 -15.49 8.02 -16.93
CA TYR A 155 -14.60 9.17 -16.98
C TYR A 155 -15.43 10.43 -17.21
N GLN A 156 -14.83 11.60 -17.00
CA GLN A 156 -15.37 12.90 -17.40
C GLN A 156 -14.36 13.63 -18.31
N VAL A 157 -14.83 14.57 -19.13
CA VAL A 157 -13.97 15.40 -19.97
C VAL A 157 -13.96 16.83 -19.43
N LEU A 158 -12.80 17.32 -19.02
CA LEU A 158 -12.62 18.67 -18.52
C LEU A 158 -11.53 19.36 -19.36
N ASN A 159 -11.87 20.50 -19.97
CA ASN A 159 -10.97 21.26 -20.84
C ASN A 159 -10.36 20.43 -21.99
N GLY A 160 -11.11 19.47 -22.52
CA GLY A 160 -10.67 18.61 -23.63
C GLY A 160 -9.87 17.36 -23.22
N GLU A 161 -9.55 17.20 -21.93
CA GLU A 161 -8.79 16.06 -21.40
C GLU A 161 -9.67 15.12 -20.58
N MET A 162 -9.31 13.83 -20.53
CA MET A 162 -10.02 12.83 -19.74
C MET A 162 -9.55 12.82 -18.27
N TYR A 163 -10.51 12.76 -17.35
CA TYR A 163 -10.29 12.64 -15.92
C TYR A 163 -11.18 11.55 -15.31
N PRO A 164 -10.86 11.04 -14.11
CA PRO A 164 -11.75 10.13 -13.38
C PRO A 164 -13.14 10.76 -13.19
N PRO A 165 -14.22 9.95 -13.18
CA PRO A 165 -15.59 10.46 -13.07
C PRO A 165 -15.80 11.16 -11.73
N SER A 166 -16.85 11.99 -11.62
CA SER A 166 -17.22 12.55 -10.32
C SER A 166 -17.87 11.48 -9.42
N VAL A 167 -17.88 11.71 -8.11
CA VAL A 167 -18.64 10.84 -7.17
C VAL A 167 -20.15 10.90 -7.44
N GLU A 168 -20.65 11.96 -8.07
CA GLU A 168 -22.04 12.04 -8.51
C GLU A 168 -22.36 11.03 -9.64
N GLU A 169 -21.43 10.83 -10.58
CA GLU A 169 -21.60 9.90 -11.71
C GLU A 169 -21.18 8.45 -11.39
N ALA A 170 -20.22 8.29 -10.48
CA ALA A 170 -19.76 7.01 -9.98
C ALA A 170 -19.85 7.01 -8.44
N PRO A 171 -21.04 6.67 -7.88
CA PRO A 171 -21.28 6.71 -6.43
C PRO A 171 -20.42 5.71 -5.67
N VAL A 172 -19.21 6.13 -5.30
CA VAL A 172 -18.27 5.35 -4.49
C VAL A 172 -17.79 6.19 -3.32
N LEU A 173 -17.51 5.55 -2.19
CA LEU A 173 -16.95 6.24 -1.03
C LEU A 173 -15.57 6.81 -1.38
N MET A 174 -15.40 8.11 -1.21
CA MET A 174 -14.12 8.80 -1.27
C MET A 174 -13.89 9.59 0.03
N HIS A 175 -12.67 9.61 0.52
CA HIS A 175 -12.26 10.38 1.69
C HIS A 175 -11.82 11.78 1.26
N TYR A 176 -12.79 12.68 1.14
CA TYR A 176 -12.56 14.12 0.99
C TYR A 176 -12.87 14.88 2.29
N PRO A 177 -12.32 16.10 2.48
CA PRO A 177 -12.72 16.98 3.58
C PRO A 177 -14.23 17.22 3.61
N ARG A 178 -14.81 17.33 4.81
CA ARG A 178 -16.23 17.66 4.97
C ARG A 178 -16.53 19.00 4.30
N GLY A 179 -17.57 19.04 3.47
CA GLY A 179 -18.02 20.24 2.75
C GLY A 179 -17.65 20.28 1.26
N VAL A 180 -16.74 19.42 0.78
CA VAL A 180 -16.50 19.29 -0.68
C VAL A 180 -17.70 18.59 -1.32
N PRO A 181 -18.38 19.19 -2.31
CA PRO A 181 -19.58 18.58 -2.91
C PRO A 181 -19.22 17.39 -3.82
N PRO A 182 -20.08 16.35 -3.97
CA PRO A 182 -19.80 15.16 -4.77
C PRO A 182 -19.36 15.42 -6.22
N ARG A 183 -19.95 16.43 -6.88
CA ARG A 183 -19.56 16.86 -8.23
C ARG A 183 -18.11 17.34 -8.35
N SER A 184 -17.50 17.77 -7.25
CA SER A 184 -16.12 18.24 -7.16
C SER A 184 -15.18 17.19 -6.55
N GLN A 185 -15.66 15.97 -6.35
CA GLN A 185 -14.88 14.84 -5.89
C GLN A 185 -14.69 13.87 -7.06
N MET A 186 -13.44 13.51 -7.37
CA MET A 186 -13.15 12.45 -8.35
C MET A 186 -13.23 11.08 -7.69
N ALA A 187 -13.93 10.15 -8.34
CA ALA A 187 -14.18 8.78 -7.89
C ALA A 187 -13.16 7.81 -8.51
N MET A 188 -12.44 7.07 -7.66
CA MET A 188 -11.38 6.15 -8.07
C MET A 188 -11.38 4.84 -7.27
N GLY A 189 -10.55 3.86 -7.62
CA GLY A 189 -10.47 2.60 -6.88
C GLY A 189 -10.05 2.75 -5.41
N GLN A 190 -9.09 3.63 -5.12
CA GLN A 190 -8.63 3.92 -3.77
C GLN A 190 -9.36 5.14 -3.18
N GLU A 191 -10.07 4.94 -2.06
CA GLU A 191 -10.83 5.98 -1.37
C GLU A 191 -10.03 7.20 -0.90
N VAL A 192 -8.70 7.12 -0.70
CA VAL A 192 -7.86 8.20 -0.16
C VAL A 192 -7.10 9.01 -1.22
N PHE A 193 -7.22 8.68 -2.51
CA PHE A 193 -6.42 9.36 -3.54
C PHE A 193 -6.86 10.80 -3.81
N GLY A 194 -8.04 11.21 -3.32
CA GLY A 194 -8.45 12.62 -3.29
C GLY A 194 -7.63 13.52 -2.35
N LEU A 195 -6.74 12.95 -1.52
CA LEU A 195 -5.95 13.70 -0.55
C LEU A 195 -4.81 14.51 -1.19
N LEU A 196 -4.23 14.03 -2.30
CA LEU A 196 -3.03 14.60 -2.90
C LEU A 196 -3.13 14.61 -4.44
N PRO A 197 -2.79 15.73 -5.12
CA PRO A 197 -2.80 15.79 -6.58
C PRO A 197 -1.89 14.75 -7.25
N GLY A 198 -0.75 14.42 -6.64
CA GLY A 198 0.17 13.42 -7.19
C GLY A 198 -0.41 12.00 -7.25
N LEU A 199 -1.35 11.66 -6.36
CA LEU A 199 -2.06 10.37 -6.41
C LEU A 199 -3.14 10.39 -7.50
N MET A 200 -3.86 11.51 -7.62
CA MET A 200 -4.84 11.72 -8.69
C MET A 200 -4.18 11.67 -10.07
N LEU A 201 -2.98 12.25 -10.20
CA LEU A 201 -2.19 12.24 -11.44
C LEU A 201 -1.92 10.83 -11.93
N TYR A 202 -1.50 9.91 -11.06
CA TYR A 202 -1.18 8.53 -11.46
C TYR A 202 -2.40 7.67 -11.76
N ALA A 203 -3.56 8.08 -11.28
CA ALA A 203 -4.80 7.35 -11.46
C ALA A 203 -5.66 7.90 -12.63
N THR A 204 -5.30 9.08 -13.14
CA THR A 204 -5.82 9.67 -14.39
C THR A 204 -5.07 9.05 -15.57
#